data_AF-A0A6G1YXH9-F1
#
_entry.id   AF-A0A6G1YXH9-F1
#
_cell.length_a   1.000
_cell.length_b   1.000
_cell.length_c   1.000
_cell.angle_alpha   90.00
_cell.angle_beta   90.00
_cell.angle_gamma   90.00
#
_symmetry.space_group_name_H-M   'P 1'
#
loop_
_entity.id
_entity.type
_entity.pdbx_description
1 polymer ?
#
loop_
_entity_poly.entity_id
_entity_poly.type
_entity_poly.pdbx_seq_one_letter_code
_entity_poly.pdbx_strand_id
1 'polypeptide(L)'
;MCHYHSLSTLLLVTIMQDPVVCSICKEDQTIITDVVTGEIVCGKCGLVISDKIQDTRQEWRDFMTTEEDKDRRRTGMPTSLARHDMGLYTMIGRGHKDARGQVLAASMRSTMGRLRTWDLRTQGSSNRSLRTAFDQLNILKDKLGLPDAIVEKTAYIYRKAHERGLVRGRQTSAALVAALYLAC
;
A
#
# COMPACT_ATOMS: atom_id res chain seq x y z
N MET A 1 -36.83 20.40 2.68
CA MET A 1 -36.77 18.92 2.71
C MET A 1 -35.57 18.49 1.88
N CYS A 2 -34.37 18.59 2.50
CA CYS A 2 -33.46 17.47 2.84
C CYS A 2 -32.29 17.44 1.82
N HIS A 3 -31.21 18.22 1.95
CA HIS A 3 -30.07 18.05 2.88
C HIS A 3 -29.84 16.60 3.30
N TYR A 4 -29.01 15.84 2.58
CA TYR A 4 -28.24 14.68 3.10
C TYR A 4 -27.28 14.10 2.03
N HIS A 5 -26.29 14.85 1.56
CA HIS A 5 -25.15 14.26 0.82
C HIS A 5 -23.92 15.16 0.93
N SER A 6 -23.22 15.12 2.08
CA SER A 6 -21.88 15.71 2.19
C SER A 6 -21.05 15.23 3.40
N LEU A 7 -21.43 14.16 4.11
CA LEU A 7 -20.84 13.86 5.43
C LEU A 7 -20.24 12.46 5.62
N SER A 8 -20.04 11.67 4.56
CA SER A 8 -19.59 10.27 4.70
C SER A 8 -18.17 9.96 4.18
N THR A 9 -17.32 10.97 4.02
CA THR A 9 -15.94 10.76 3.50
C THR A 9 -14.83 11.34 4.39
N LEU A 10 -15.16 11.78 5.62
CA LEU A 10 -14.20 12.42 6.54
C LEU A 10 -13.82 11.55 7.74
N LEU A 11 -13.96 10.24 7.64
CA LEU A 11 -13.57 9.31 8.71
C LEU A 11 -12.80 8.15 8.08
N LEU A 12 -11.46 8.27 8.04
CA LEU A 12 -10.49 7.17 8.22
C LEU A 12 -9.06 7.58 7.84
N VAL A 13 -8.52 8.62 8.47
CA VAL A 13 -7.07 8.75 8.63
C VAL A 13 -6.79 9.27 10.04
N THR A 14 -7.13 8.49 11.07
CA THR A 14 -6.51 8.65 12.39
C THR A 14 -5.13 8.00 12.32
N ILE A 15 -4.17 8.75 11.78
CA ILE A 15 -2.77 8.56 12.13
C ILE A 15 -2.69 8.81 13.63
N MET A 16 -1.98 7.93 14.35
CA MET A 16 -1.59 8.17 15.73
C MET A 16 -0.66 9.40 15.76
N GLN A 17 -1.23 10.60 15.77
CA GLN A 17 -0.52 11.82 16.10
C GLN A 17 -0.60 11.96 17.62
N ASP A 18 0.55 11.99 18.29
CA ASP A 18 0.61 12.45 19.68
C ASP A 18 -0.08 13.82 19.77
N PRO A 19 -0.85 14.09 20.84
CA PRO A 19 -1.46 15.42 21.00
C PRO A 19 -0.33 16.44 21.09
N VAL A 20 -0.24 17.28 20.07
CA VAL A 20 0.74 18.37 20.02
C VAL A 20 0.27 19.41 21.03
N VAL A 21 1.04 19.66 22.09
CA VAL A 21 0.68 20.62 23.15
C VAL A 21 1.69 21.76 23.15
N CYS A 22 1.19 23.00 23.24
CA CYS A 22 2.04 24.17 23.39
C CYS A 22 2.70 24.19 24.77
N SER A 23 4.03 24.24 24.85
CA SER A 23 4.80 24.29 26.10
C SER A 23 4.53 25.54 26.96
N ILE A 24 4.07 26.63 26.33
CA ILE A 24 3.82 27.93 26.99
C ILE A 24 2.36 28.03 27.44
N CYS A 25 1.41 27.80 26.54
CA CYS A 25 -0.01 27.96 26.83
C CYS A 25 -0.61 26.77 27.60
N LYS A 26 0.00 25.58 27.49
CA LYS A 26 -0.50 24.31 28.04
C LYS A 26 -1.97 24.03 27.71
N GLU A 27 -2.42 24.56 26.57
CA GLU A 27 -3.83 24.57 26.18
C GLU A 27 -3.90 24.16 24.71
N ASP A 28 -4.73 23.17 24.43
CA ASP A 28 -4.67 22.39 23.17
C ASP A 28 -5.49 23.04 22.03
N GLN A 29 -6.27 24.07 22.35
CA GLN A 29 -7.44 24.45 21.55
C GLN A 29 -7.14 25.43 20.40
N THR A 30 -5.89 25.88 20.22
CA THR A 30 -5.55 26.88 19.19
C THR A 30 -4.24 26.54 18.50
N ILE A 31 -4.21 25.41 17.79
CA ILE A 31 -3.06 25.01 16.97
C ILE A 31 -3.42 25.27 15.51
N ILE A 32 -2.58 26.03 14.84
CA ILE A 32 -2.73 26.42 13.43
C ILE A 32 -1.59 25.77 12.66
N THR A 33 -1.90 25.10 11.57
CA THR A 33 -0.90 24.53 10.66
C THR A 33 -0.76 25.43 9.44
N ASP A 34 0.40 26.04 9.26
CA ASP A 34 0.76 26.73 8.03
C ASP A 34 1.31 25.72 7.03
N VAL A 35 0.53 25.43 5.99
CA VAL A 35 0.88 24.49 4.94
C VAL A 35 1.92 25.03 3.96
N VAL A 36 2.12 26.36 3.90
CA VAL A 36 3.05 27.00 2.96
C VAL A 36 4.48 26.94 3.51
N THR A 37 4.65 27.20 4.81
CA THR A 37 5.94 27.11 5.51
C THR A 37 6.20 25.73 6.11
N GLY A 38 5.15 24.92 6.28
CA GLY A 38 5.26 23.59 6.90
C GLY A 38 5.46 23.67 8.41
N GLU A 39 4.82 24.66 9.05
CA GLU A 39 4.98 24.98 10.47
C GLU A 39 3.67 24.72 11.24
N ILE A 40 3.78 24.21 12.47
CA ILE A 40 2.67 24.14 13.43
C ILE A 40 2.86 25.24 14.47
N VAL A 41 1.95 26.20 14.48
CA VAL A 41 2.01 27.41 15.31
C VAL A 41 0.87 27.42 16.33
N CYS A 42 1.16 27.85 17.56
CA CYS A 42 0.12 28.15 18.53
C CYS A 42 -0.54 29.50 18.21
N GLY A 43 -1.84 29.50 17.91
CA GLY A 43 -2.62 30.70 17.61
C GLY A 43 -2.75 31.69 18.77
N LYS A 44 -2.47 31.27 20.02
CA LYS A 44 -2.55 32.13 21.21
C LYS A 44 -1.24 32.87 21.51
N CYS A 45 -0.09 32.19 21.42
CA CYS A 45 1.22 32.78 21.79
C CYS A 45 2.19 32.96 20.62
N GLY A 46 1.87 32.46 19.43
CA GLY A 46 2.74 32.54 18.25
C GLY A 46 3.96 31.61 18.30
N LEU A 47 4.07 30.73 19.31
CA LEU A 47 5.15 29.74 19.39
C LEU A 47 5.02 28.74 18.25
N VAL A 48 6.12 28.52 17.53
CA VAL A 48 6.23 27.42 16.58
C VAL A 48 6.59 26.15 17.34
N ILE A 49 5.68 25.17 17.29
CA ILE A 49 5.77 23.91 18.04
C ILE A 49 6.56 22.87 17.23
N SER A 50 6.40 22.88 15.90
CA SER A 50 7.14 22.02 14.99
C SER A 50 7.40 22.75 13.68
N ASP A 51 8.67 22.77 13.29
CA ASP A 51 9.14 23.23 11.99
C ASP A 51 9.43 22.03 11.09
N LYS A 52 9.23 22.16 9.79
CA LYS A 52 9.52 21.12 8.77
C LYS A 52 8.60 19.91 8.83
N ILE A 53 7.30 20.16 8.86
CA ILE A 53 6.32 19.10 8.62
C ILE A 53 6.60 18.54 7.23
N GLN A 54 6.94 17.26 7.18
CA GLN A 54 7.04 16.56 5.91
C GLN A 54 5.62 16.35 5.39
N ASP A 55 5.27 17.03 4.30
CA ASP A 55 4.00 16.74 3.64
C ASP A 55 4.08 15.32 3.07
N THR A 56 3.12 14.49 3.47
CA THR A 56 2.97 13.12 2.95
C THR A 56 2.11 13.09 1.70
N ARG A 57 1.54 14.25 1.30
CA ARG A 57 0.92 14.41 0.00
C ARG A 57 1.96 14.17 -1.09
N GLN A 58 1.47 13.65 -2.21
CA GLN A 58 2.29 13.43 -3.39
C GLN A 58 2.73 14.79 -3.93
N GLU A 59 3.99 15.18 -3.70
CA GLU A 59 4.56 16.44 -4.19
C GLU A 59 4.79 16.47 -5.72
N TRP A 60 4.14 15.60 -6.49
CA TRP A 60 4.43 15.49 -7.91
C TRP A 60 3.94 16.73 -8.64
N ARG A 61 4.88 17.41 -9.28
CA ARG A 61 4.60 18.20 -10.48
C ARG A 61 4.11 17.21 -11.54
N ASP A 62 2.81 17.21 -11.80
CA ASP A 62 2.23 16.52 -12.96
C ASP A 62 2.75 17.22 -14.24
N PHE A 63 3.95 16.87 -14.67
CA PHE A 63 4.46 17.24 -16.00
C PHE A 63 3.81 16.38 -17.11
N MET A 64 2.89 15.50 -16.75
CA MET A 64 2.44 14.37 -17.55
C MET A 64 0.97 14.55 -17.92
N THR A 65 0.73 15.17 -19.08
CA THR A 65 -0.62 15.51 -19.58
C THR A 65 -1.33 14.33 -20.25
N THR A 66 -0.67 13.18 -20.43
CA THR A 66 -1.21 12.01 -21.13
C THR A 66 -1.29 10.77 -20.23
N GLU A 67 -2.24 9.87 -20.50
CA GLU A 67 -2.40 8.60 -19.76
C GLU A 67 -1.15 7.70 -19.86
N GLU A 68 -0.41 7.73 -20.97
CA GLU A 68 0.84 6.97 -21.12
C GLU A 68 1.97 7.49 -20.22
N ASP A 69 1.97 8.78 -19.92
CA ASP A 69 2.97 9.38 -19.03
C ASP A 69 2.63 9.17 -17.54
N LYS A 70 1.38 8.85 -17.19
CA LYS A 70 0.99 8.47 -15.82
C LYS A 70 1.61 7.14 -15.38
N ASP A 71 1.91 6.23 -16.31
CA ASP A 71 2.61 4.97 -16.03
C ASP A 71 4.14 5.13 -15.90
N ARG A 72 4.69 6.30 -16.26
CA ARG A 72 6.11 6.64 -16.10
C ARG A 72 6.47 7.19 -14.71
N ARG A 73 5.63 6.95 -13.70
CA ARG A 73 5.90 7.31 -12.32
C ARG A 73 7.22 6.69 -11.86
N ARG A 74 8.21 7.52 -11.52
CA ARG A 74 9.57 7.13 -11.07
C ARG A 74 9.60 6.61 -9.63
N THR A 75 8.49 6.09 -9.12
CA THR A 75 8.32 5.71 -7.70
C THR A 75 7.86 4.26 -7.52
N GLY A 76 7.75 3.48 -8.60
CA GLY A 76 7.37 2.07 -8.53
C GLY A 76 5.87 1.86 -8.28
N MET A 77 5.49 0.58 -8.14
CA MET A 77 4.11 0.16 -7.89
C MET A 77 3.70 0.48 -6.43
N PRO A 78 2.47 0.97 -6.18
CA PRO A 78 1.99 1.18 -4.82
C PRO A 78 1.97 -0.14 -4.04
N THR A 79 2.24 -0.04 -2.75
CA THR A 79 2.14 -1.19 -1.84
C THR A 79 0.67 -1.55 -1.59
N SER A 80 0.37 -2.84 -1.53
CA SER A 80 -0.98 -3.38 -1.32
C SER A 80 -0.91 -4.52 -0.31
N LEU A 81 -1.83 -4.57 0.66
CA LEU A 81 -1.84 -5.64 1.66
C LEU A 81 -2.25 -6.97 1.04
N ALA A 82 -3.06 -6.93 -0.03
CA ALA A 82 -3.50 -8.08 -0.81
C ALA A 82 -2.36 -8.75 -1.59
N ARG A 83 -1.23 -8.07 -1.78
CA ARG A 83 -0.02 -8.69 -2.36
C ARG A 83 0.76 -9.40 -1.25
N HIS A 84 1.09 -10.68 -1.42
CA HIS A 84 1.78 -11.47 -0.39
C HIS A 84 3.02 -10.77 0.23
N ASP A 85 3.91 -10.21 -0.60
CA ASP A 85 5.11 -9.47 -0.18
C ASP A 85 4.88 -7.94 -0.10
N MET A 86 3.62 -7.49 0.01
CA MET A 86 3.19 -6.09 0.10
C MET A 86 3.62 -5.13 -1.01
N GLY A 87 4.42 -5.56 -2.00
CA GLY A 87 5.01 -4.64 -2.99
C GLY A 87 6.53 -4.67 -3.05
N LEU A 88 7.19 -5.33 -2.09
CA LEU A 88 8.62 -5.15 -1.83
C LEU A 88 9.54 -5.87 -2.83
N TYR A 89 9.07 -6.99 -3.40
CA TYR A 89 9.86 -7.83 -4.29
C TYR A 89 9.51 -7.61 -5.78
N THR A 90 10.50 -7.76 -6.66
CA THR A 90 10.40 -7.59 -8.12
C THR A 90 10.74 -8.88 -8.88
N MET A 91 9.88 -9.30 -9.81
CA MET A 91 10.13 -10.49 -10.65
C MET A 91 10.87 -10.18 -11.95
N ILE A 92 11.87 -10.98 -12.28
CA ILE A 92 12.47 -10.96 -13.62
C ILE A 92 11.46 -11.56 -14.61
N GLY A 93 10.94 -10.72 -15.51
CA GLY A 93 9.99 -11.13 -16.54
C GLY A 93 10.50 -12.26 -17.43
N ARG A 94 9.58 -13.11 -17.89
CA ARG A 94 9.89 -14.24 -18.80
C ARG A 94 10.17 -13.79 -20.24
N GLY A 95 9.78 -12.56 -20.60
CA GLY A 95 10.03 -12.00 -21.94
C GLY A 95 11.52 -11.93 -22.26
N HIS A 96 11.93 -12.41 -23.44
CA HIS A 96 13.31 -12.28 -23.93
C HIS A 96 13.53 -10.94 -24.63
N LYS A 97 13.06 -9.86 -24.01
CA LYS A 97 13.19 -8.49 -24.51
C LYS A 97 13.85 -7.63 -23.44
N ASP A 98 14.67 -6.68 -23.86
CA ASP A 98 15.26 -5.68 -22.98
C ASP A 98 14.24 -4.57 -22.63
N ALA A 99 14.66 -3.59 -21.84
CA ALA A 99 13.83 -2.44 -21.45
C ALA A 99 13.41 -1.55 -22.63
N ARG A 100 14.10 -1.65 -23.78
CA ARG A 100 13.77 -0.95 -25.03
C ARG A 100 12.90 -1.78 -25.96
N GLY A 101 12.51 -2.99 -25.54
CA GLY A 101 11.70 -3.93 -26.33
C GLY A 101 12.49 -4.75 -27.36
N GLN A 102 13.81 -4.61 -27.41
CA GLN A 102 14.68 -5.33 -28.34
C GLN A 102 14.91 -6.77 -27.86
N VAL A 103 14.89 -7.71 -28.81
CA VAL A 103 15.03 -9.13 -28.52
C VAL A 103 16.45 -9.44 -28.05
N LEU A 104 16.57 -10.18 -26.94
CA LEU A 104 17.85 -10.61 -26.40
C LEU A 104 18.58 -11.56 -27.36
N ALA A 105 19.88 -11.30 -27.55
CA ALA A 105 20.80 -12.18 -28.27
C ALA A 105 20.83 -13.59 -27.65
N ALA A 106 21.03 -14.61 -28.48
CA ALA A 106 20.98 -16.02 -28.05
C ALA A 106 21.95 -16.33 -26.90
N SER A 107 23.16 -15.76 -26.92
CA SER A 107 24.16 -15.89 -25.84
C SER A 107 23.64 -15.34 -24.50
N MET A 108 22.94 -14.20 -24.52
CA MET A 108 22.40 -13.56 -23.32
C MET A 108 21.18 -14.31 -22.76
N ARG A 109 20.42 -15.03 -23.58
CA ARG A 109 19.23 -15.76 -23.13
C ARG A 109 19.55 -16.84 -22.09
N SER A 110 20.69 -17.54 -22.24
CA SER A 110 21.14 -18.54 -21.27
C SER A 110 21.45 -17.90 -19.92
N THR A 111 22.21 -16.80 -19.93
CA THR A 111 22.53 -16.02 -18.73
C THR A 111 21.27 -15.51 -18.05
N MET A 112 20.32 -14.95 -18.81
CA MET A 112 19.06 -14.45 -18.27
C MET A 112 18.18 -15.58 -17.70
N GLY A 113 18.20 -16.77 -18.33
CA GLY A 113 17.52 -17.96 -17.80
C GLY A 113 18.09 -18.40 -16.44
N ARG A 114 19.42 -18.35 -16.28
CA ARG A 114 20.07 -18.61 -15.00
C ARG A 114 19.67 -17.59 -13.93
N LEU A 115 19.66 -16.30 -14.28
CA LEU A 115 19.24 -15.22 -13.37
C LEU A 115 17.80 -15.42 -12.90
N ARG A 116 16.86 -15.74 -13.81
CA ARG A 116 15.45 -16.05 -13.44
C ARG A 116 15.33 -17.23 -12.50
N THR A 117 16.16 -18.25 -12.71
CA THR A 117 16.17 -19.43 -11.83
C THR A 117 16.63 -19.08 -10.43
N TRP A 118 17.64 -18.20 -10.31
CA TRP A 118 18.12 -17.69 -9.03
C TRP A 118 17.10 -16.79 -8.35
N ASP A 119 16.51 -15.86 -9.09
CA ASP A 119 15.45 -14.97 -8.63
C ASP A 119 14.24 -15.74 -8.06
N LEU A 120 13.80 -16.81 -8.74
CA LEU A 120 12.71 -17.65 -8.24
C LEU A 120 13.08 -18.41 -6.96
N ARG A 121 14.33 -18.83 -6.81
CA ARG A 121 14.80 -19.59 -5.65
C ARG A 121 15.00 -18.71 -4.42
N THR A 122 15.39 -17.45 -4.60
CA THR A 122 15.58 -16.50 -3.48
C THR A 122 14.27 -16.03 -2.84
N GLN A 123 13.14 -16.17 -3.53
CA GLN A 123 11.80 -15.83 -3.02
C GLN A 123 11.23 -16.84 -2.01
N GLY A 124 12.06 -17.34 -1.10
CA GLY A 124 11.85 -18.53 -0.28
C GLY A 124 10.57 -18.62 0.59
N SER A 125 10.46 -19.80 1.20
CA SER A 125 9.29 -20.47 1.80
C SER A 125 8.48 -19.75 2.88
N SER A 126 9.00 -18.66 3.47
CA SER A 126 8.36 -17.96 4.61
C SER A 126 6.93 -17.51 4.32
N ASN A 127 6.66 -17.15 3.06
CA ASN A 127 5.36 -16.61 2.63
C ASN A 127 4.56 -17.56 1.73
N ARG A 128 4.89 -18.86 1.69
CA ARG A 128 4.18 -19.80 0.79
C ARG A 128 2.68 -19.86 1.08
N SER A 129 2.30 -19.85 2.35
CA SER A 129 0.88 -19.84 2.75
C SER A 129 0.18 -18.53 2.40
N LEU A 130 0.86 -17.38 2.52
CA LEU A 130 0.35 -16.07 2.10
C LEU A 130 0.18 -16.01 0.57
N ARG A 131 1.16 -16.53 -0.20
CA ARG A 131 1.08 -16.64 -1.66
C ARG A 131 -0.17 -17.42 -2.08
N THR A 132 -0.32 -18.65 -1.58
CA THR A 132 -1.48 -19.48 -1.89
C THR A 132 -2.80 -18.81 -1.52
N ALA A 133 -2.87 -18.16 -0.35
CA ALA A 133 -4.10 -17.50 0.09
C ALA A 133 -4.44 -16.27 -0.78
N PHE A 134 -3.48 -15.41 -1.08
CA PHE A 134 -3.75 -14.23 -1.90
C PHE A 134 -3.99 -14.55 -3.37
N ASP A 135 -3.39 -15.60 -3.91
CA ASP A 135 -3.74 -16.12 -5.24
C ASP A 135 -5.22 -16.56 -5.28
N GLN A 136 -5.68 -17.25 -4.23
CA GLN A 136 -7.10 -17.62 -4.09
C GLN A 136 -8.01 -16.39 -3.92
N LEU A 137 -7.56 -15.37 -3.18
CA LEU A 137 -8.30 -14.13 -3.00
C LEU A 137 -8.51 -13.40 -4.34
N ASN A 138 -7.48 -13.37 -5.19
CA ASN A 138 -7.58 -12.79 -6.53
C ASN A 138 -8.60 -13.54 -7.40
N ILE A 139 -8.60 -14.88 -7.34
CA ILE A 139 -9.60 -15.70 -8.04
C ILE A 139 -11.02 -15.38 -7.53
N LEU A 140 -11.19 -15.22 -6.21
CA LEU A 140 -12.49 -14.89 -5.62
C LEU A 140 -12.93 -13.47 -5.97
N LYS A 141 -12.01 -12.50 -5.99
CA LYS A 141 -12.25 -11.14 -6.46
C LYS A 141 -12.83 -11.15 -7.86
N ASP A 142 -12.16 -11.84 -8.79
CA ASP A 142 -12.57 -11.88 -10.20
C ASP A 142 -13.90 -12.60 -10.39
N LYS A 143 -14.14 -13.69 -9.65
CA LYS A 143 -15.39 -14.48 -9.75
C LYS A 143 -16.60 -13.76 -9.15
N LEU A 144 -16.40 -13.04 -8.05
CA LEU A 144 -17.48 -12.40 -7.30
C LEU A 144 -17.63 -10.90 -7.64
N GLY A 145 -16.72 -10.34 -8.44
CA GLY A 145 -16.72 -8.92 -8.80
C GLY A 145 -16.50 -7.99 -7.61
N LEU A 146 -15.63 -8.40 -6.66
CA LEU A 146 -15.45 -7.66 -5.41
C LEU A 146 -14.69 -6.34 -5.63
N PRO A 147 -15.09 -5.25 -4.96
CA PRO A 147 -14.35 -4.00 -4.97
C PRO A 147 -13.01 -4.13 -4.25
N ASP A 148 -11.99 -3.39 -4.70
CA ASP A 148 -10.63 -3.40 -4.14
C ASP A 148 -10.60 -3.09 -2.63
N ALA A 149 -11.54 -2.24 -2.17
CA ALA A 149 -11.67 -1.93 -0.75
C ALA A 149 -11.97 -3.16 0.13
N ILE A 150 -12.78 -4.11 -0.35
CA ILE A 150 -13.07 -5.35 0.38
C ILE A 150 -11.87 -6.29 0.31
N VAL A 151 -11.16 -6.34 -0.82
CA VAL A 151 -9.96 -7.16 -1.00
C VAL A 151 -8.86 -6.72 -0.03
N GLU A 152 -8.61 -5.42 0.09
CA GLU A 152 -7.64 -4.86 1.05
C GLU A 152 -8.06 -5.11 2.50
N LYS A 153 -9.34 -4.92 2.85
CA LYS A 153 -9.85 -5.25 4.20
C LYS A 153 -9.69 -6.73 4.53
N THR A 154 -10.01 -7.61 3.57
CA THR A 154 -9.83 -9.06 3.71
C THR A 154 -8.36 -9.39 3.98
N ALA A 155 -7.45 -8.78 3.21
CA ALA A 155 -6.03 -8.97 3.38
C ALA A 155 -5.53 -8.49 4.75
N TYR A 156 -6.04 -7.37 5.23
CA TYR A 156 -5.73 -6.87 6.57
C TYR A 156 -6.17 -7.84 7.67
N ILE A 157 -7.40 -8.34 7.63
CA ILE A 157 -7.93 -9.30 8.61
C ILE A 157 -7.12 -10.61 8.56
N TYR A 158 -6.86 -11.13 7.36
CA TYR A 158 -6.10 -12.37 7.18
C TYR A 158 -4.66 -12.25 7.69
N ARG A 159 -3.97 -11.13 7.45
CA ARG A 159 -2.63 -10.88 7.99
C ARG A 159 -2.63 -10.84 9.51
N LYS A 160 -3.57 -10.15 10.14
CA LYS A 160 -3.71 -10.16 11.60
C LYS A 160 -3.94 -11.57 12.15
N ALA A 161 -4.76 -12.38 11.48
CA ALA A 161 -5.00 -13.76 11.87
C ALA A 161 -3.75 -14.64 11.70
N HIS A 162 -2.99 -14.42 10.63
CA HIS A 162 -1.74 -15.12 10.35
C HIS A 162 -0.65 -14.78 11.37
N GLU A 163 -0.46 -13.49 11.69
CA GLU A 163 0.49 -13.00 12.71
C GLU A 163 0.18 -13.57 14.10
N ARG A 164 -1.10 -13.72 14.43
CA ARG A 164 -1.57 -14.35 15.69
C ARG A 164 -1.48 -15.89 15.66
N GLY A 165 -1.04 -16.49 14.56
CA GLY A 165 -0.90 -17.94 14.42
C GLY A 165 -2.22 -18.71 14.30
N LEU A 166 -3.36 -18.04 14.10
CA LEU A 166 -4.70 -18.68 14.04
C LEU A 166 -4.91 -19.54 12.78
N VAL A 167 -4.07 -19.32 11.76
CA VAL A 167 -4.11 -20.05 10.47
C VAL A 167 -3.31 -21.36 10.52
N ARG A 168 -2.42 -21.52 11.51
CA ARG A 168 -1.51 -22.68 11.60
C ARG A 168 -2.33 -23.94 11.95
N GLY A 169 -2.21 -24.98 11.12
CA GLY A 169 -2.95 -26.24 11.28
C GLY A 169 -4.35 -26.26 10.64
N ARG A 170 -4.77 -25.17 9.98
CA ARG A 170 -6.03 -25.10 9.22
C ARG A 170 -5.76 -25.03 7.72
N GLN A 171 -6.78 -25.29 6.91
CA GLN A 171 -6.73 -25.01 5.48
C GLN A 171 -6.68 -23.50 5.25
N THR A 172 -5.70 -23.02 4.49
CA THR A 172 -5.51 -21.59 4.20
C THR A 172 -6.70 -20.98 3.48
N SER A 173 -7.33 -21.75 2.58
CA SER A 173 -8.54 -21.36 1.86
C SER A 173 -9.73 -21.11 2.81
N ALA A 174 -9.94 -21.98 3.79
CA ALA A 174 -11.04 -21.84 4.75
C ALA A 174 -10.86 -20.59 5.63
N ALA A 175 -9.63 -20.36 6.11
CA ALA A 175 -9.32 -19.16 6.89
C ALA A 175 -9.48 -17.86 6.07
N LEU A 176 -9.09 -17.90 4.79
CA LEU A 176 -9.26 -16.78 3.87
C LEU A 176 -10.74 -16.47 3.61
N VAL A 177 -11.56 -17.48 3.32
CA VAL A 177 -12.99 -17.30 3.05
C VAL A 177 -13.71 -16.76 4.29
N ALA A 178 -13.33 -17.22 5.49
CA ALA A 178 -13.84 -16.65 6.73
C ALA A 178 -13.46 -15.17 6.89
N ALA A 179 -12.21 -14.80 6.57
CA ALA A 179 -11.77 -13.40 6.59
C ALA A 179 -12.51 -12.55 5.56
N LEU A 180 -12.79 -13.11 4.37
CA LEU A 180 -13.56 -12.44 3.33
C LEU A 180 -15.00 -12.20 3.78
N TYR A 181 -15.64 -13.21 4.38
CA TYR A 181 -16.99 -13.08 4.94
C TYR A 181 -17.07 -12.00 6.03
N LEU A 182 -16.02 -11.84 6.84
CA LEU A 182 -15.94 -10.78 7.86
C LEU A 182 -15.69 -9.38 7.27
N ALA A 183 -15.15 -9.29 6.04
CA ALA A 183 -14.82 -8.03 5.39
C ALA A 183 -15.96 -7.45 4.56
N CYS A 184 -16.86 -8.31 4.07
CA CYS A 184 -18.11 -7.97 3.39
C CYS A 184 -19.14 -7.44 4.40
#